data_AF-A0A653Q7U2-F1
#
_entry.id   AF-A0A653Q7U2-F1
#
_cell.length_a   1.000
_cell.length_b   1.000
_cell.length_c   1.000
_cell.angle_alpha   90.00
_cell.angle_beta   90.00
_cell.angle_gamma   90.00
#
_symmetry.space_group_name_H-M   'P 1'
#
loop_
_entity.id
_entity.type
_entity.pdbx_description
1 polymer ?
#
loop_
_entity_poly.entity_id
_entity_poly.type
_entity_poly.pdbx_seq_one_letter_code
_entity_poly.pdbx_strand_id
1 'polypeptide(L)'
;MRVFLFLFLLFPLIELAVLIQVGSAIGVLPTLLLVIATAILGSVLLRVAGLATAWRAREKLARGEMPEQEMFEGLLIAVGGGLLLLPGFISDVFGLLCLIPFTRRLLIGNLRRRAEEQALRQRAFFDDPQARSGQTRPNVLEGEYQRRD
;
A
#
# COMPACT_ATOMS: atom_id res chain seq x y z
N MET A 1 -16.14 12.12 -1.77
CA MET A 1 -15.89 13.02 -0.61
C MET A 1 -16.79 12.72 0.58
N ARG A 2 -18.12 12.68 0.44
CA ARG A 2 -19.04 12.39 1.56
C ARG A 2 -18.73 11.09 2.30
N VAL A 3 -18.48 10.00 1.58
CA VAL A 3 -18.15 8.68 2.16
C VAL A 3 -16.88 8.70 3.02
N PHE A 4 -15.85 9.42 2.59
CA PHE A 4 -14.59 9.52 3.36
C PHE A 4 -14.81 10.24 4.69
N LEU A 5 -15.61 11.31 4.70
CA LEU A 5 -15.96 12.02 5.94
C LEU A 5 -16.75 11.12 6.90
N PHE A 6 -17.69 10.32 6.38
CA PHE A 6 -18.42 9.35 7.19
C PHE A 6 -17.51 8.29 7.80
N LEU A 7 -16.60 7.70 7.01
CA LEU A 7 -15.65 6.70 7.52
C LEU A 7 -14.70 7.30 8.56
N PHE A 8 -14.18 8.50 8.31
CA PHE A 8 -13.29 9.22 9.23
C PHE A 8 -13.98 9.54 10.57
N LEU A 9 -15.29 9.81 10.57
CA LEU A 9 -16.05 10.03 11.80
C LEU A 9 -16.44 8.71 12.48
N LEU A 10 -16.87 7.71 11.71
CA LEU A 10 -17.35 6.43 12.23
C LEU A 10 -16.22 5.62 12.87
N PHE A 11 -15.03 5.66 12.29
CA PHE A 11 -13.86 4.93 12.78
C PHE A 11 -13.51 5.23 14.25
N PRO A 12 -13.26 6.48 14.67
CA PRO A 12 -12.97 6.80 16.08
C PRO A 12 -14.16 6.54 17.01
N LEU A 13 -15.40 6.61 16.50
CA LEU A 13 -16.60 6.23 17.24
C LEU A 13 -16.61 4.73 17.59
N ILE A 14 -16.22 3.88 16.64
CA ILE A 14 -16.07 2.44 16.88
C ILE A 14 -14.95 2.18 17.89
N GLU A 15 -13.80 2.85 17.76
CA GLU A 15 -12.69 2.71 18.71
C GLU A 15 -13.12 3.07 20.13
N LEU A 16 -13.84 4.18 20.28
CA LEU A 16 -14.36 4.59 21.59
C LEU A 16 -15.33 3.56 22.16
N ALA A 17 -16.23 3.00 21.34
CA ALA A 17 -17.14 1.95 21.76
C ALA A 17 -16.38 0.69 22.25
N VAL A 18 -15.35 0.26 21.51
CA VAL A 18 -14.51 -0.88 21.91
C VAL A 18 -13.73 -0.57 23.20
N LEU A 19 -13.17 0.63 23.33
CA LEU A 19 -12.40 1.03 24.50
C LEU A 19 -13.28 1.11 25.76
N ILE A 20 -14.52 1.59 25.64
CA ILE A 20 -15.52 1.55 26.72
C ILE A 20 -15.89 0.10 27.05
N GLN A 21 -16.12 -0.75 26.04
CA GLN A 21 -16.47 -2.15 26.25
C GLN A 21 -15.35 -2.91 26.98
N VAL A 22 -14.10 -2.75 26.56
CA VAL A 22 -12.95 -3.33 27.25
C VAL A 22 -12.80 -2.73 28.66
N GLY A 23 -12.92 -1.40 28.79
CA GLY A 23 -12.92 -0.70 30.07
C GLY A 23 -13.97 -1.22 31.06
N SER A 24 -15.14 -1.61 30.57
CA SER A 24 -16.20 -2.22 31.39
C SER A 24 -15.91 -3.68 31.76
N ALA A 25 -15.16 -4.41 30.93
CA ALA A 25 -14.86 -5.82 31.15
C ALA A 25 -13.69 -6.05 32.11
N ILE A 26 -12.60 -5.27 31.99
CA ILE A 26 -11.38 -5.43 32.78
C ILE A 26 -11.11 -4.27 33.75
N GLY A 27 -11.84 -3.15 33.62
CA GLY A 27 -11.63 -1.94 34.40
C GLY A 27 -10.85 -0.85 33.64
N VAL A 28 -11.05 0.40 34.05
CA VAL A 28 -10.47 1.58 33.39
C VAL A 28 -8.93 1.61 33.52
N LEU A 29 -8.41 1.33 34.72
CA LEU A 29 -6.97 1.39 34.98
C LEU A 29 -6.15 0.41 34.12
N PRO A 30 -6.48 -0.90 34.05
CA PRO A 30 -5.76 -1.82 33.17
C PRO A 30 -5.96 -1.50 31.68
N THR A 31 -7.12 -0.99 31.28
CA THR A 31 -7.37 -0.54 29.90
C THR A 31 -6.43 0.61 29.53
N LEU A 32 -6.28 1.59 30.41
CA LEU A 32 -5.38 2.72 30.20
C LEU A 32 -3.91 2.25 30.14
N LEU A 33 -3.51 1.32 31.02
CA LEU A 33 -2.17 0.74 30.97
C LEU A 33 -1.91 -0.02 29.66
N LEU A 34 -2.88 -0.77 29.16
CA LEU A 34 -2.78 -1.45 27.86
C LEU A 34 -2.58 -0.46 26.72
N VAL A 35 -3.39 0.60 26.65
CA VAL A 35 -3.28 1.65 25.64
C VAL A 35 -1.93 2.36 25.71
N ILE A 36 -1.44 2.67 26.90
CA ILE A 36 -0.11 3.27 27.07
C ILE A 36 0.98 2.28 26.64
N ALA A 37 0.86 1.01 27.01
CA ALA A 37 1.82 -0.03 26.64
C ALA A 37 1.87 -0.24 25.12
N THR A 38 0.73 -0.27 24.43
CA THR A 38 0.66 -0.39 22.97
C THR A 38 1.21 0.86 22.29
N ALA A 39 0.92 2.05 22.78
CA ALA A 39 1.48 3.30 22.27
C ALA A 39 3.02 3.36 22.41
N ILE A 40 3.56 2.95 23.57
CA ILE A 40 5.01 2.86 23.78
C ILE A 40 5.63 1.83 22.85
N LEU A 41 5.05 0.62 22.78
CA LEU A 41 5.51 -0.46 21.92
C LEU A 41 5.53 0.00 20.45
N GLY A 42 4.42 0.56 19.98
CA GLY A 42 4.28 1.12 18.63
C GLY A 42 5.31 2.20 18.34
N SER A 43 5.52 3.14 19.28
CA SER A 43 6.52 4.20 19.15
C SER A 43 7.95 3.66 19.04
N VAL A 44 8.28 2.64 19.84
CA VAL A 44 9.60 1.98 19.78
C VAL A 44 9.78 1.26 18.46
N LEU A 45 8.79 0.49 18.00
CA LEU A 45 8.86 -0.21 16.72
C LEU A 45 8.96 0.80 15.55
N LEU A 46 8.19 1.89 15.59
CA LEU A 46 8.24 2.96 14.60
C LEU A 46 9.65 3.56 14.52
N ARG A 47 10.26 3.84 15.67
CA ARG A 47 11.60 4.40 15.74
C ARG A 47 12.62 3.43 15.15
N VAL A 48 12.64 2.17 15.60
CA VAL A 48 13.61 1.17 15.14
C VAL A 48 13.44 0.86 13.65
N ALA A 49 12.22 0.55 13.21
CA ALA A 49 11.94 0.21 11.81
C ALA A 49 12.13 1.42 10.89
N GLY A 50 11.65 2.60 11.30
CA GLY A 50 11.76 3.83 10.53
C GLY A 50 13.22 4.25 10.30
N LEU A 51 14.05 4.22 11.36
CA LEU A 51 15.48 4.48 11.25
C LEU A 51 16.16 3.45 10.34
N ALA A 52 15.90 2.15 10.55
CA ALA A 52 16.52 1.11 9.73
C ALA A 52 16.18 1.22 8.24
N THR A 53 14.92 1.56 7.90
CA THR A 53 14.50 1.77 6.51
C THR A 53 15.10 3.07 5.93
N ALA A 54 15.15 4.15 6.70
CA ALA A 54 15.75 5.41 6.26
C ALA A 54 17.26 5.26 5.95
N TRP A 55 17.98 4.50 6.79
CA TRP A 55 19.40 4.20 6.55
C TRP A 55 19.61 3.41 5.26
N ARG A 56 18.83 2.35 5.03
CA ARG A 56 18.90 1.56 3.78
C ARG A 56 18.56 2.39 2.54
N ALA A 57 17.55 3.25 2.63
CA ALA A 57 17.18 4.16 1.55
C ALA A 57 18.33 5.10 1.21
N ARG A 58 18.97 5.69 2.23
CA ARG A 58 20.13 6.58 2.06
C ARG A 58 21.32 5.86 1.45
N GLU A 59 21.56 4.61 1.83
CA GLU A 59 22.64 3.79 1.29
C GLU A 59 22.44 3.47 -0.20
N LYS A 60 21.21 3.10 -0.61
CA LYS A 60 20.86 2.89 -2.02
C LYS A 60 21.00 4.17 -2.85
N LEU A 61 20.51 5.30 -2.31
CA LEU A 61 20.68 6.61 -2.97
C LEU A 61 22.14 6.99 -3.12
N ALA A 62 22.98 6.70 -2.12
CA ALA A 62 24.42 6.94 -2.19
C ALA A 62 25.12 6.08 -3.26
N ARG A 63 24.57 4.91 -3.59
CA ARG A 63 25.01 4.05 -4.70
C ARG A 63 24.43 4.46 -6.07
N GLY A 64 23.59 5.50 -6.13
CA GLY A 64 22.89 5.90 -7.35
C GLY A 64 21.72 4.98 -7.72
N GLU A 65 21.28 4.11 -6.81
CA GLU A 65 20.13 3.21 -6.99
C GLU A 65 18.85 3.86 -6.45
N MET A 66 17.72 3.68 -7.14
CA MET A 66 16.42 4.16 -6.64
C MET A 66 15.87 3.23 -5.54
N PRO A 67 15.58 3.73 -4.32
CA PRO A 67 15.15 2.92 -3.18
C PRO A 67 13.63 2.66 -3.16
N GLU A 68 13.07 2.14 -4.26
CA GLU A 68 11.61 1.98 -4.42
C GLU A 68 10.99 1.16 -3.27
N GLN A 69 11.61 0.04 -2.92
CA GLN A 69 11.08 -0.84 -1.87
C GLN A 69 11.04 -0.13 -0.53
N GLU A 70 12.13 0.57 -0.18
CA GLU A 70 12.33 1.29 1.07
C GLU A 70 11.35 2.47 1.19
N MET A 71 10.93 3.08 0.09
CA MET A 71 9.88 4.10 0.08
C MET A 71 8.51 3.54 0.46
N PHE A 72 8.07 2.44 -0.17
CA PHE A 72 6.83 1.75 0.21
C PHE A 72 6.87 1.25 1.65
N GLU A 73 8.02 0.69 2.01
CA GLU A 73 8.34 0.23 3.34
C GLU A 73 8.25 1.36 4.38
N GLY A 74 8.76 2.54 4.07
CA GLY A 74 8.70 3.73 4.91
C GLY A 74 7.28 4.28 5.03
N LEU A 75 6.50 4.24 3.95
CA LEU A 75 5.09 4.64 3.96
C LEU A 75 4.27 3.73 4.90
N LEU A 76 4.43 2.41 4.80
CA LEU A 76 3.76 1.44 5.69
C LEU A 76 4.13 1.68 7.16
N ILE A 77 5.40 1.97 7.44
CA ILE A 77 5.88 2.30 8.79
C ILE A 77 5.23 3.60 9.28
N ALA A 78 5.18 4.65 8.45
CA ALA A 78 4.59 5.94 8.82
C ALA A 78 3.08 5.82 9.08
N VAL A 79 2.35 5.11 8.21
CA VAL A 79 0.92 4.86 8.37
C VAL A 79 0.68 4.01 9.63
N GLY A 80 1.37 2.89 9.78
CA GLY A 80 1.19 2.02 10.95
C GLY A 80 1.55 2.71 12.27
N GLY A 81 2.62 3.52 12.26
CA GLY A 81 3.03 4.32 13.41
C GLY A 81 2.00 5.40 13.74
N GLY A 82 1.47 6.07 12.73
CA GLY A 82 0.37 7.02 12.89
C GLY A 82 -0.90 6.39 13.47
N LEU A 83 -1.25 5.18 13.05
CA LEU A 83 -2.39 4.43 13.62
C LEU A 83 -2.15 4.10 15.10
N LEU A 84 -0.95 3.67 15.48
CA LEU A 84 -0.58 3.33 16.87
C LEU A 84 -0.47 4.52 17.83
N LEU A 85 -0.39 5.75 17.30
CA LEU A 85 -0.41 6.96 18.12
C LEU A 85 -1.82 7.31 18.58
N LEU A 86 -2.84 6.87 17.84
CA LEU A 86 -4.24 7.05 18.22
C LEU A 86 -4.63 5.94 19.20
N PRO A 87 -5.10 6.26 20.41
CA PRO A 87 -5.51 5.24 21.37
C PRO A 87 -6.75 4.50 20.86
N GLY A 88 -6.57 3.28 20.36
CA GLY A 88 -7.64 2.45 19.82
C GLY A 88 -7.20 1.01 19.67
N PHE A 89 -8.00 0.06 20.16
CA PHE A 89 -7.64 -1.36 20.08
C PHE A 89 -7.59 -1.88 18.65
N ILE A 90 -8.48 -1.39 17.78
CA ILE A 90 -8.51 -1.82 16.38
C ILE A 90 -7.31 -1.20 15.64
N SER A 91 -7.09 0.09 15.82
CA SER A 91 -5.96 0.86 15.29
C SER A 91 -4.62 0.29 15.73
N ASP A 92 -4.51 -0.14 16.99
CA ASP A 92 -3.31 -0.77 17.53
C ASP A 92 -2.99 -2.08 16.81
N VAL A 93 -4.01 -2.93 16.57
CA VAL A 93 -3.83 -4.16 15.81
C VAL A 93 -3.39 -3.87 14.39
N PHE A 94 -4.07 -2.96 13.68
CA PHE A 94 -3.67 -2.61 12.31
C PHE A 94 -2.30 -1.95 12.24
N GLY A 95 -1.98 -1.06 13.18
CA GLY A 95 -0.69 -0.39 13.26
C GLY A 95 0.44 -1.38 13.56
N LEU A 96 0.26 -2.31 14.50
CA LEU A 96 1.22 -3.38 14.76
C LEU A 96 1.40 -4.30 13.55
N LEU A 97 0.30 -4.67 12.88
CA LEU A 97 0.38 -5.46 11.64
C LEU A 97 1.15 -4.72 10.54
N CYS A 98 1.04 -3.40 10.45
CA CYS A 98 1.83 -2.61 9.50
C CYS A 98 3.31 -2.50 9.91
N LEU A 99 3.63 -2.46 11.21
CA LEU A 99 4.99 -2.32 11.72
C LEU A 99 5.77 -3.64 11.76
N ILE A 100 5.08 -4.78 11.91
CA ILE A 100 5.72 -6.09 11.98
C ILE A 100 6.43 -6.39 10.63
N PRO A 101 7.72 -6.77 10.66
CA PRO A 101 8.50 -7.00 9.43
C PRO A 101 8.00 -8.21 8.63
N PHE A 102 7.41 -9.21 9.30
CA PHE A 102 6.89 -10.41 8.66
C PHE A 102 5.69 -10.11 7.75
N THR A 103 4.71 -9.36 8.24
CA THR A 103 3.55 -8.89 7.47
C THR A 103 3.96 -7.96 6.33
N ARG A 104 4.97 -7.08 6.53
CA ARG A 104 5.51 -6.26 5.43
C ARG A 104 6.12 -7.11 4.31
N ARG A 105 6.92 -8.13 4.65
CA ARG A 105 7.51 -9.03 3.64
C ARG A 105 6.46 -9.83 2.88
N LEU A 106 5.39 -10.27 3.54
CA LEU A 106 4.27 -10.95 2.88
C LEU A 106 3.47 -10.03 1.97
N LEU A 107 3.15 -8.82 2.42
CA LEU A 107 2.44 -7.82 1.61
C LEU A 107 3.25 -7.43 0.38
N ILE A 108 4.54 -7.11 0.54
CA ILE A 108 5.44 -6.75 -0.56
C ILE A 108 5.68 -7.94 -1.49
N GLY A 109 5.85 -9.15 -0.96
CA GLY A 109 6.01 -10.36 -1.75
C GLY A 109 4.79 -10.67 -2.63
N ASN A 110 3.58 -10.51 -2.10
CA ASN A 110 2.34 -10.69 -2.86
C ASN A 110 2.13 -9.57 -3.90
N LEU A 111 2.48 -8.33 -3.58
CA LEU A 111 2.42 -7.22 -4.54
C LEU A 111 3.37 -7.45 -5.72
N ARG A 112 4.60 -7.94 -5.45
CA ARG A 112 5.58 -8.28 -6.48
C ARG A 112 5.08 -9.39 -7.40
N ARG A 113 4.52 -10.47 -6.85
CA ARG A 113 3.96 -11.57 -7.66
C ARG A 113 2.84 -11.06 -8.59
N ARG A 114 1.96 -10.21 -8.10
CA ARG A 114 0.89 -9.61 -8.93
C ARG A 114 1.43 -8.60 -9.95
N ALA A 115 2.45 -7.82 -9.59
CA ALA A 115 3.10 -6.89 -10.51
C ALA A 115 3.85 -7.63 -11.63
N GLU A 116 4.52 -8.74 -11.31
CA GLU A 116 5.17 -9.63 -12.29
C GLU A 116 4.14 -10.30 -13.20
N GLU A 117 3.02 -10.81 -12.65
CA GLU A 117 1.91 -11.36 -13.45
C GLU A 117 1.30 -10.31 -14.39
N GLN A 118 1.15 -9.06 -13.93
CA GLN A 118 0.64 -7.96 -14.76
C GLN A 118 1.65 -7.48 -15.81
N ALA A 119 2.94 -7.42 -15.46
CA ALA A 119 4.01 -7.07 -16.39
C ALA A 119 4.25 -8.16 -17.45
N LEU A 120 4.09 -9.44 -17.08
CA LEU A 120 4.08 -10.57 -18.02
C LEU A 120 2.87 -10.50 -18.96
N ARG A 121 1.68 -10.13 -18.45
CA ARG A 121 0.50 -9.87 -19.29
C ARG A 121 0.68 -8.67 -20.23
N GLN A 122 1.35 -7.61 -19.78
CA GLN A 122 1.66 -6.44 -20.62
C GLN A 122 2.74 -6.74 -21.66
N ARG A 123 3.77 -7.53 -21.31
CA ARG A 123 4.78 -8.01 -22.27
C ARG A 123 4.19 -8.98 -23.29
N ALA A 124 3.29 -9.88 -22.88
CA ALA A 124 2.55 -10.74 -23.81
C ALA A 124 1.66 -9.95 -24.79
N PHE A 125 1.25 -8.72 -24.44
CA PHE A 125 0.52 -7.80 -25.32
C PHE A 125 1.44 -6.99 -26.25
N PHE A 126 2.70 -6.76 -25.85
CA PHE A 126 3.70 -6.02 -26.63
C PHE A 126 4.55 -6.91 -27.55
N ASP A 127 4.71 -8.19 -27.20
CA ASP A 127 5.56 -9.18 -27.89
C ASP A 127 4.74 -10.12 -28.79
N ASP A 128 3.64 -9.63 -29.36
CA ASP A 128 2.91 -10.33 -30.43
C ASP A 128 3.33 -9.77 -31.81
N PRO A 129 4.44 -10.25 -32.41
CA PRO A 129 4.74 -9.98 -33.81
C PRO A 129 3.78 -10.70 -34.79
N GLN A 130 2.86 -11.55 -34.32
CA GLN A 130 1.91 -12.30 -35.16
C GLN A 130 0.57 -11.59 -35.39
N ALA A 131 0.18 -10.62 -34.56
CA ALA A 131 -0.97 -9.75 -34.84
C ALA A 131 -0.78 -8.84 -36.09
N ARG A 132 0.44 -8.74 -36.64
CA ARG A 132 0.72 -8.07 -37.92
C ARG A 132 0.62 -8.96 -39.16
N SER A 133 0.35 -10.26 -39.02
CA SER A 133 0.17 -11.16 -40.16
C SER A 133 -1.27 -11.23 -40.71
N GLY A 134 -2.20 -10.50 -40.10
CA GLY A 134 -3.57 -10.28 -40.60
C GLY A 134 -3.68 -9.10 -41.56
N GLN A 135 -3.02 -9.17 -42.71
CA GLN A 135 -3.57 -8.74 -44.01
C GLN A 135 -4.40 -7.44 -44.06
N THR A 136 -3.83 -6.28 -43.72
CA THR A 136 -4.33 -5.01 -44.26
C THR A 136 -3.56 -4.68 -45.54
N ARG A 137 -3.96 -5.33 -46.65
CA ARG A 137 -3.65 -4.79 -47.97
C ARG A 137 -4.25 -3.37 -48.02
N PRO A 138 -3.49 -2.31 -48.36
CA PRO A 138 -4.12 -1.03 -48.62
C PRO A 138 -5.10 -1.24 -49.79
N ASN A 139 -6.37 -0.96 -49.55
CA ASN A 139 -7.39 -1.02 -50.59
C ASN A 139 -7.16 0.18 -51.53
N VAL A 140 -6.24 0.00 -52.49
CA VAL A 140 -6.00 0.96 -53.56
C VAL A 140 -7.19 0.86 -54.51
N LEU A 141 -8.10 1.83 -54.40
CA LEU A 141 -9.20 2.01 -55.34
C LEU A 141 -8.63 2.63 -56.62
N GLU A 142 -8.36 1.81 -57.64
CA GLU A 142 -8.11 2.27 -59.00
C GLU A 142 -9.42 2.82 -59.59
N GLY A 143 -9.56 4.15 -59.59
CA GLY A 143 -10.64 4.82 -60.30
C GLY A 143 -10.24 5.05 -61.75
N GLU A 144 -10.93 4.43 -62.70
CA GLU A 144 -10.81 4.81 -64.10
C GLU A 144 -11.40 6.22 -64.31
N TYR A 145 -10.57 7.13 -64.82
CA TYR A 145 -10.96 8.49 -65.16
C TYR A 145 -11.49 8.54 -66.59
N GLN A 146 -12.79 8.76 -66.76
CA GLN A 146 -13.39 9.03 -68.06
C GLN A 146 -13.77 10.51 -68.16
N ARG A 147 -13.07 11.23 -69.04
CA ARG A 147 -13.35 12.64 -69.33
C ARG A 147 -14.48 12.70 -70.36
N ARG A 148 -15.63 13.23 -69.97
CA ARG A 148 -16.71 13.62 -70.89
C ARG A 148 -16.52 15.10 -71.21
N ASP A 149 -16.25 15.37 -72.49
CA ASP A 149 -16.32 16.70 -73.10
C ASP A 149 -17.76 17.02 -73.54
#